data_AF-A0A372FSI9-F1
#
_entry.id   AF-A0A372FSI9-F1
#
_cell.length_a   1.000
_cell.length_b   1.000
_cell.length_c   1.000
_cell.angle_alpha   90.00
_cell.angle_beta   90.00
_cell.angle_gamma   90.00
#
_symmetry.space_group_name_H-M   'P 1'
#
loop_
_entity.id
_entity.type
_entity.pdbx_description
1 polymer ?
#
loop_
_entity_poly.entity_id
_entity_poly.type
_entity_poly.pdbx_seq_one_letter_code
_entity_poly.pdbx_strand_id
1 'polypeptide(L)'
;MPDRNRPSRQALLPRDVTDPLLWRLALDVLTAHPTGPDDRCVNLQCADHAGPCVPARRAHRAMRAARTTPAPPPHRVTRVPERFIGWFTATATHLRSRIPQRLPDRIPGAANTAAHAA
;
A
#
# COMPACT_ATOMS: atom_id res chain seq x y z
N MET A 1 -30.46 -7.83 4.75
CA MET A 1 -31.10 -6.99 3.70
C MET A 1 -30.01 -6.10 3.11
N PRO A 2 -29.69 -6.15 1.81
CA PRO A 2 -28.73 -5.19 1.27
C PRO A 2 -29.35 -3.80 1.34
N ASP A 3 -28.68 -2.89 2.04
CA ASP A 3 -29.09 -1.51 2.26
C ASP A 3 -29.48 -0.86 0.93
N ARG A 4 -30.78 -0.58 0.74
CA ARG A 4 -31.33 -0.10 -0.52
C ARG A 4 -30.94 1.36 -0.79
N ASN A 5 -30.53 2.11 0.23
CA ASN A 5 -30.26 3.54 0.15
C ASN A 5 -28.75 3.87 0.17
N ARG A 6 -27.98 3.14 -0.63
CA ARG A 6 -26.54 3.38 -0.75
C ARG A 6 -26.30 4.55 -1.73
N PRO A 7 -25.70 5.67 -1.31
CA PRO A 7 -25.49 6.84 -2.19
C PRO A 7 -24.72 6.49 -3.47
N SER A 8 -23.80 5.53 -3.42
CA SER A 8 -23.10 5.02 -4.61
C SER A 8 -24.00 4.44 -5.70
N ARG A 9 -25.22 4.00 -5.39
CA ARG A 9 -26.18 3.53 -6.41
C ARG A 9 -26.78 4.67 -7.23
N GLN A 10 -26.81 5.88 -6.67
CA GLN A 10 -27.44 7.06 -7.27
C GLN A 10 -26.39 8.06 -7.77
N ALA A 11 -25.14 7.91 -7.35
CA ALA A 11 -24.09 8.85 -7.67
C ALA A 11 -23.67 8.77 -9.15
N LEU A 12 -23.79 9.92 -9.82
CA LEU A 12 -23.21 10.16 -11.14
C LEU A 12 -21.69 10.05 -11.07
N LEU A 13 -21.12 9.24 -11.96
CA LEU A 13 -19.68 9.07 -12.07
C LEU A 13 -19.07 10.21 -12.90
N PRO A 14 -18.08 10.95 -12.37
CA PRO A 14 -17.28 11.86 -13.18
C PRO A 14 -16.57 11.14 -14.33
N ARG A 15 -16.39 11.83 -15.47
CA ARG A 15 -15.83 11.24 -16.71
C ARG A 15 -14.36 10.80 -16.58
N ASP A 16 -13.63 11.37 -15.64
CA ASP A 16 -12.21 11.11 -15.39
C ASP A 16 -11.98 9.93 -14.42
N VAL A 17 -13.04 9.30 -13.90
CA VAL A 17 -12.95 8.15 -13.00
C VAL A 17 -12.53 6.89 -13.79
N THR A 18 -11.40 6.31 -13.39
CA THR A 18 -10.85 5.06 -13.92
C THR A 18 -11.28 3.84 -13.11
N ASP A 19 -11.58 4.01 -11.83
CA ASP A 19 -12.10 2.97 -10.95
C ASP A 19 -13.46 3.37 -10.35
N PRO A 20 -14.57 3.03 -11.04
CA PRO A 20 -15.91 3.37 -10.58
C PRO A 20 -16.30 2.74 -9.24
N LEU A 21 -15.80 1.53 -8.95
CA LEU A 21 -16.14 0.81 -7.72
C LEU A 21 -15.45 1.44 -6.51
N LEU A 22 -14.15 1.75 -6.64
CA LEU A 22 -13.39 2.45 -5.61
C LEU A 22 -13.95 3.85 -5.35
N TRP A 23 -14.31 4.59 -6.41
CA TRP A 23 -14.92 5.91 -6.28
C TRP A 23 -16.26 5.86 -5.51
N ARG A 24 -17.13 4.92 -5.88
CA ARG A 24 -18.44 4.70 -5.23
C ARG A 24 -18.30 4.30 -3.77
N LEU A 25 -17.40 3.37 -3.47
CA LEU A 25 -17.12 2.97 -2.09
C LEU A 25 -16.63 4.15 -1.26
N ALA A 26 -15.69 4.93 -1.79
CA ALA A 26 -15.16 6.11 -1.12
C ALA A 26 -16.26 7.16 -0.87
N LEU A 27 -17.18 7.36 -1.81
CA LEU A 27 -18.33 8.23 -1.61
C LEU A 27 -19.21 7.76 -0.44
N ASP A 28 -19.54 6.47 -0.38
CA ASP A 28 -20.37 5.96 0.72
C ASP A 28 -19.72 6.16 2.08
N VAL A 29 -18.41 5.93 2.17
CA VAL A 29 -17.64 6.20 3.39
C VAL A 29 -17.76 7.68 3.78
N LEU A 30 -17.62 8.62 2.84
CA LEU A 30 -17.77 10.03 3.18
C LEU A 30 -19.18 10.43 3.58
N THR A 31 -20.21 9.86 2.96
CA THR A 31 -21.58 10.11 3.39
C THR A 31 -21.85 9.60 4.80
N ALA A 32 -21.19 8.50 5.20
CA ALA A 32 -21.25 7.99 6.56
C ALA A 32 -20.37 8.78 7.55
N HIS A 33 -19.41 9.57 7.06
CA HIS A 33 -18.49 10.37 7.86
C HIS A 33 -18.57 11.87 7.52
N PRO A 34 -19.73 12.53 7.70
CA PRO A 34 -19.85 13.95 7.41
C PRO A 34 -19.01 14.79 8.38
N THR A 35 -18.55 15.93 7.89
CA THR A 35 -17.93 16.99 8.70
C THR A 35 -19.03 17.80 9.37
N GLY A 36 -18.98 17.90 10.70
CA GLY A 36 -19.87 18.70 11.54
C GLY A 36 -19.41 20.14 11.69
N PRO A 37 -20.12 20.94 12.51
CA PRO A 37 -19.88 22.38 12.65
C PRO A 37 -18.48 22.76 13.17
N ASP A 38 -17.81 21.87 13.90
CA ASP A 38 -16.48 22.12 14.48
C ASP A 38 -15.32 21.54 13.65
N ASP A 39 -15.52 21.30 12.36
CA ASP A 39 -14.59 20.55 11.49
C ASP A 39 -14.27 19.12 12.01
N ARG A 40 -15.16 18.57 12.85
CA ARG A 40 -15.08 17.20 13.41
C ARG A 40 -15.99 16.25 12.67
N CYS A 41 -15.63 14.96 12.64
CA CYS A 41 -16.54 13.96 12.11
C CYS A 41 -17.68 13.70 13.09
N VAL A 42 -18.94 13.75 12.62
CA VAL A 42 -20.13 13.50 13.46
C VAL A 42 -20.48 12.02 13.61
N ASN A 43 -19.72 11.14 12.94
CA ASN A 43 -19.96 9.70 13.05
C ASN A 43 -19.52 9.20 14.43
N LEU A 44 -20.45 8.59 15.17
CA LEU A 44 -20.26 8.06 16.53
C LEU A 44 -19.15 7.00 16.65
N GLN A 45 -18.76 6.37 15.54
CA GLN A 45 -17.64 5.42 15.51
C GLN A 45 -16.27 6.13 15.52
N CYS A 46 -16.25 7.44 15.31
CA CYS A 46 -15.05 8.26 15.42
C CYS A 46 -15.04 8.91 16.80
N ALA A 47 -13.97 8.71 17.57
CA ALA A 47 -13.81 9.32 18.87
C ALA A 47 -13.43 10.81 18.74
N ASP A 48 -14.40 11.70 18.46
CA ASP A 48 -14.34 13.18 18.48
C ASP A 48 -13.01 13.85 18.09
N HIS A 49 -12.25 13.23 17.19
CA HIS A 49 -10.93 13.73 16.83
C HIS A 49 -11.08 15.03 16.06
N ALA A 50 -10.24 16.02 16.38
CA ALA A 50 -10.17 17.27 15.63
C ALA A 50 -9.76 16.99 14.17
N GLY A 51 -10.52 17.54 13.23
CA GLY A 51 -10.30 17.40 11.79
C GLY A 51 -11.00 16.18 11.17
N PRO A 52 -10.84 15.98 9.84
CA PRO A 52 -11.45 14.87 9.13
C PRO A 52 -10.93 13.56 9.72
N CYS A 53 -11.83 12.67 10.14
CA CYS A 53 -11.46 11.39 10.74
C CYS A 53 -10.62 10.51 9.79
N VAL A 54 -9.90 9.53 10.35
CA VAL A 54 -9.05 8.62 9.56
C VAL A 54 -9.82 7.98 8.38
N PRO A 55 -11.07 7.47 8.56
CA PRO A 55 -11.87 6.96 7.46
C PRO A 55 -12.13 7.98 6.35
N ALA A 56 -12.55 9.20 6.71
CA ALA A 56 -12.81 10.27 5.73
C ALA A 56 -11.54 10.64 4.95
N ARG A 57 -10.38 10.75 5.63
CA ARG A 57 -9.10 11.03 4.96
C ARG A 57 -8.70 9.93 3.97
N ARG A 58 -8.92 8.66 4.33
CA ARG A 58 -8.65 7.51 3.44
C ARG A 58 -9.61 7.51 2.25
N ALA A 59 -10.89 7.79 2.47
CA ALA A 59 -11.87 7.91 1.39
C ALA A 59 -11.54 9.05 0.42
N HIS A 60 -11.10 10.21 0.91
CA HIS A 60 -10.60 11.30 0.05
C HIS A 60 -9.42 10.84 -0.82
N ARG A 61 -8.47 10.09 -0.26
CA ARG A 61 -7.34 9.53 -1.03
C ARG A 61 -7.83 8.52 -2.08
N ALA A 62 -8.75 7.63 -1.71
CA ALA A 62 -9.33 6.65 -2.63
C ALA A 62 -10.07 7.31 -3.79
N MET A 63 -10.85 8.38 -3.54
CA MET A 63 -11.49 9.13 -4.62
C MET A 63 -10.50 9.79 -5.59
N ARG A 64 -9.35 10.26 -5.10
CA ARG A 64 -8.29 10.77 -5.98
C ARG A 64 -7.61 9.65 -6.76
N ALA A 65 -7.34 8.52 -6.12
CA ALA A 65 -6.74 7.37 -6.76
C ALA A 65 -7.65 6.73 -7.83
N ALA A 66 -8.97 6.81 -7.62
CA ALA A 66 -9.97 6.33 -8.56
C ALA A 66 -10.11 7.20 -9.83
N ARG A 67 -9.42 8.34 -9.90
CA ARG A 67 -9.41 9.24 -11.06
C ARG A 67 -8.13 9.09 -11.84
N THR A 68 -8.21 9.33 -13.15
CA THR A 68 -7.04 9.55 -13.99
C THR A 68 -6.35 10.81 -13.49
N THR A 69 -5.20 10.68 -12.84
CA THR A 69 -4.31 11.84 -12.74
C THR A 69 -3.73 12.04 -14.14
N PRO A 70 -3.81 13.23 -14.77
CA PRO A 70 -3.11 13.47 -16.02
C PRO A 70 -1.64 13.12 -15.78
N ALA A 71 -1.17 12.01 -16.36
CA ALA A 71 0.23 11.71 -16.32
C ALA A 71 0.96 12.85 -17.03
N PRO A 72 2.04 13.42 -16.46
CA PRO A 72 2.91 14.28 -17.25
C PRO A 72 3.30 13.51 -18.53
N PRO A 73 3.43 14.21 -19.68
CA PRO A 73 3.73 13.55 -20.95
C PRO A 73 4.91 12.61 -20.74
N PRO A 74 4.87 11.39 -21.31
CA PRO A 74 5.92 10.42 -21.07
C PRO A 74 7.24 11.05 -21.51
N HIS A 75 8.13 11.35 -20.55
CA HIS A 75 9.54 11.41 -20.88
C HIS A 75 9.84 10.09 -21.57
N ARG A 76 10.30 10.16 -22.82
CA ARG A 76 10.63 9.02 -23.66
C ARG A 76 11.82 8.29 -23.03
N VAL A 77 11.56 7.57 -21.94
CA VAL A 77 12.49 6.58 -21.42
C VAL A 77 12.39 5.45 -22.42
N THR A 78 13.47 5.25 -23.16
CA THR A 78 13.65 4.08 -24.02
C THR A 78 13.47 2.85 -23.14
N ARG A 79 12.26 2.31 -23.11
CA ARG A 79 11.93 1.11 -22.35
C ARG A 79 12.60 -0.04 -23.08
N VAL A 80 13.80 -0.42 -22.62
CA VAL A 80 14.38 -1.72 -22.94
C VAL A 80 13.34 -2.75 -22.48
N PRO A 81 12.93 -3.70 -23.33
CA PRO A 81 11.91 -4.67 -22.95
C PRO A 81 12.53 -5.64 -21.94
N GLU A 82 12.46 -5.27 -20.66
CA GLU A 82 12.74 -6.20 -19.58
C GLU A 82 11.57 -7.18 -19.52
N ARG A 83 11.90 -8.43 -19.86
CA ARG A 83 10.98 -9.57 -19.93
C ARG A 83 10.20 -9.67 -18.62
N PHE A 84 8.87 -9.62 -18.72
CA PHE A 84 7.98 -9.96 -17.62
C PHE A 84 8.11 -11.45 -17.29
N ILE A 85 8.68 -11.78 -16.13
CA ILE A 85 8.78 -13.15 -15.60
C ILE A 85 7.84 -13.26 -14.39
N GLY A 86 6.54 -13.37 -14.67
CA GLY A 86 5.52 -13.88 -13.75
C GLY A 86 5.43 -13.25 -12.35
N TRP A 87 4.62 -13.86 -11.49
CA TRP A 87 4.37 -13.41 -10.11
C TRP A 87 5.22 -14.15 -9.06
N PHE A 88 6.15 -14.99 -9.52
CA PHE A 88 7.11 -15.69 -8.66
C PHE A 88 8.51 -15.11 -8.86
N THR A 89 9.05 -14.46 -7.83
CA THR A 89 10.42 -13.92 -7.84
C THR A 89 11.43 -15.06 -7.71
N ALA A 90 12.08 -15.45 -8.80
CA ALA A 90 13.32 -16.20 -8.73
C ALA A 90 14.45 -15.22 -8.33
N THR A 91 14.97 -15.35 -7.11
CA THR A 91 16.19 -14.67 -6.67
C THR A 91 17.37 -15.17 -7.50
N ALA A 92 17.75 -14.41 -8.52
CA ALA A 92 18.96 -14.67 -9.29
C ALA A 92 20.18 -14.25 -8.46
N THR A 93 20.84 -15.24 -7.88
CA THR A 93 22.17 -15.19 -7.27
C THR A 93 23.18 -14.68 -8.29
N HIS A 94 23.53 -13.39 -8.23
CA HIS A 94 24.75 -12.91 -8.87
C HIS A 94 25.97 -13.34 -8.04
N LEU A 95 26.48 -14.52 -8.38
CA LEU A 95 27.75 -15.04 -7.89
C LEU A 95 28.76 -14.99 -9.05
N ARG A 96 29.68 -14.03 -9.00
CA ARG A 96 31.03 -14.03 -9.61
C ARG A 96 31.63 -12.63 -9.46
N SER A 97 32.85 -12.38 -9.02
CA SER A 97 33.95 -13.24 -8.58
C SER A 97 35.12 -12.30 -8.25
N ARG A 98 35.63 -12.34 -7.03
CA ARG A 98 37.04 -11.98 -6.72
C ARG A 98 37.52 -12.88 -5.59
N ILE A 99 38.15 -14.00 -5.97
CA ILE A 99 38.97 -14.81 -5.09
C ILE A 99 40.35 -14.12 -5.02
N PRO A 100 40.95 -14.00 -3.83
CA PRO A 100 42.20 -14.72 -3.61
C PRO A 100 42.09 -15.62 -2.38
N GLN A 101 42.56 -16.85 -2.54
CA GLN A 101 42.64 -17.83 -1.48
C GLN A 101 43.67 -17.40 -0.44
N ARG A 102 43.23 -17.27 0.81
CA ARG A 102 44.11 -17.43 1.98
C ARG A 102 43.46 -18.42 2.92
N LEU A 103 43.93 -19.66 2.81
CA LEU A 103 43.69 -20.75 3.74
C LEU A 103 44.39 -20.41 5.07
N PRO A 104 43.70 -20.31 6.21
CA PRO A 104 44.35 -20.35 7.51
C PRO A 104 44.49 -21.81 7.94
N ASP A 105 45.70 -22.15 8.37
CA ASP A 105 46.09 -23.46 8.86
C ASP A 105 45.20 -23.99 9.99
N ARG A 106 45.07 -25.31 9.98
CA ARG A 106 44.48 -26.15 11.02
C ARG A 106 45.29 -26.00 12.32
N ILE A 107 44.66 -25.57 13.41
CA ILE A 107 45.15 -25.86 14.77
C ILE A 107 44.10 -26.74 15.48
N PRO A 108 44.43 -28.00 15.80
CA PRO A 108 43.57 -28.87 16.60
C PRO A 108 43.78 -28.61 18.10
N GLY A 109 42.68 -28.45 18.83
CA GLY A 109 42.63 -28.63 20.28
C GLY A 109 42.36 -27.37 21.10
N ALA A 110 41.13 -27.23 21.58
CA ALA A 110 40.82 -26.71 22.92
C ALA A 110 39.35 -27.04 23.24
N ALA A 111 39.17 -28.10 24.02
CA ALA A 111 37.94 -28.39 24.72
C ALA A 111 37.57 -27.22 25.63
N ASN A 112 36.28 -26.90 25.75
CA ASN A 112 35.74 -26.18 26.91
C ASN A 112 34.30 -26.67 27.18
N THR A 113 34.22 -27.62 28.09
CA THR A 113 33.09 -27.94 28.96
C THR A 113 32.66 -26.71 29.78
N ALA A 114 31.36 -26.43 29.83
CA ALA A 114 30.62 -25.85 30.96
C ALA A 114 29.12 -25.98 30.61
N ALA A 115 28.35 -26.92 31.18
CA ALA A 115 27.83 -26.93 32.55
C ALA A 115 27.17 -25.60 32.95
N HIS A 116 25.86 -25.47 32.67
CA HIS A 116 24.96 -24.59 33.42
C HIS A 116 23.75 -25.41 33.88
N ALA A 117 23.61 -25.45 35.21
CA ALA A 117 22.53 -26.05 35.95
C ALA A 117 21.30 -25.12 35.99
N ALA A 118 20.12 -25.72 36.00
CA ALA A 118 18.92 -25.23 36.69
C ALA A 118 17.99 -26.43 36.92
#